data_AF-A0A6P7GJM9-F1
#
_entry.id   AF-A0A6P7GJM9-F1
#
_cell.length_a   1.000
_cell.length_b   1.000
_cell.length_c   1.000
_cell.angle_alpha   90.00
_cell.angle_beta   90.00
_cell.angle_gamma   90.00
#
_symmetry.space_group_name_H-M   'P 1'
#
loop_
_entity.id
_entity.type
_entity.pdbx_description
1 polymer ?
#
loop_
_entity_poly.entity_id
_entity_poly.type
_entity_poly.pdbx_seq_one_letter_code
_entity_poly.pdbx_strand_id
1 'polypeptide(L)'
;MDILTSHLSKVKVPTVNDKVYKDECVYSFDNPESPTGLYVSLATFIGLGRDHVEKYAKTYDALFLHLKREKFEVSKRQILIYGTLVNKVHIMYISQSL
;
A
#
# COMPACT_ATOMS: atom_id res chain seq x y z
N MET A 1 -8.57 -20.12 7.23
CA MET A 1 -8.61 -19.03 6.23
C MET A 1 -9.52 -17.91 6.76
N ASP A 2 -9.45 -17.58 8.05
CA ASP A 2 -10.58 -16.94 8.76
C ASP A 2 -10.28 -15.56 9.35
N ILE A 3 -9.00 -15.17 9.41
CA ILE A 3 -8.58 -13.89 10.00
C ILE A 3 -8.99 -12.72 9.11
N LEU A 4 -8.93 -12.85 7.79
CA LEU A 4 -9.37 -11.75 6.91
C LEU A 4 -10.87 -11.48 7.06
N THR A 5 -11.67 -12.53 7.15
CA THR A 5 -13.13 -12.46 7.11
C THR A 5 -13.70 -11.60 8.25
N SER A 6 -13.09 -11.64 9.44
CA SER A 6 -13.52 -10.83 10.59
C SER A 6 -13.28 -9.33 10.40
N HIS A 7 -12.32 -8.93 9.56
CA HIS A 7 -11.97 -7.51 9.36
C HIS A 7 -12.49 -6.94 8.03
N LEU A 8 -13.04 -7.76 7.12
CA LEU A 8 -13.55 -7.31 5.82
C LEU A 8 -14.67 -6.27 5.93
N SER A 9 -15.50 -6.33 6.96
CA SER A 9 -16.58 -5.36 7.19
C SER A 9 -16.09 -3.92 7.41
N LYS A 10 -14.81 -3.74 7.77
CA LYS A 10 -14.16 -2.44 8.02
C LYS A 10 -13.43 -1.89 6.79
N VAL A 11 -13.24 -2.71 5.76
CA VAL A 11 -12.57 -2.29 4.51
C VAL A 11 -13.50 -1.36 3.74
N LYS A 12 -12.97 -0.19 3.39
CA LYS A 12 -13.69 0.81 2.60
C LYS A 12 -13.01 1.00 1.26
N VAL A 13 -13.82 1.29 0.24
CA VAL A 13 -13.32 1.75 -1.06
C VAL A 13 -13.26 3.27 -1.02
N PRO A 14 -12.10 3.92 -1.25
CA PRO A 14 -11.99 5.36 -1.22
C PRO A 14 -12.81 6.00 -2.34
N THR A 15 -13.48 7.11 -2.04
CA THR A 15 -14.23 7.95 -2.96
C THR A 15 -13.45 9.21 -3.32
N VAL A 16 -13.98 10.04 -4.22
CA VAL A 16 -13.32 11.29 -4.66
C VAL A 16 -13.11 12.31 -3.53
N ASN A 17 -13.89 12.23 -2.45
CA ASN A 17 -13.78 13.14 -1.31
C ASN A 17 -12.83 12.63 -0.22
N ASP A 18 -12.38 11.38 -0.31
CA ASP A 18 -11.52 10.77 0.69
C ASP A 18 -10.06 11.15 0.47
N LYS A 19 -9.39 11.51 1.55
CA LYS A 19 -7.95 11.75 1.54
C LYS A 19 -7.23 10.43 1.79
N VAL A 20 -6.44 9.99 0.81
CA VAL A 20 -5.62 8.77 0.90
C VAL A 20 -4.16 9.16 1.07
N TYR A 21 -3.63 8.95 2.28
CA TYR A 21 -2.26 9.30 2.66
C TYR A 21 -1.30 8.16 2.28
N LYS A 22 -1.04 7.99 0.98
CA LYS A 22 -0.23 6.86 0.45
C LYS A 22 1.22 7.21 0.10
N ASP A 23 1.61 8.46 0.28
CA ASP A 23 2.91 8.97 -0.17
C ASP A 23 3.93 9.05 0.97
N GLU A 24 3.50 9.27 2.21
CA GLU A 24 4.36 9.35 3.41
C GLU A 24 3.58 8.95 4.68
N CYS A 25 4.31 8.49 5.70
CA CYS A 25 3.79 8.20 7.02
C CYS A 25 3.33 9.47 7.74
N VAL A 26 2.22 9.40 8.48
CA VAL A 26 1.73 10.56 9.25
C VAL A 26 2.56 10.91 10.50
N TYR A 27 3.49 10.04 10.90
CA TYR A 27 4.31 10.22 12.12
C TYR A 27 5.83 10.24 11.86
N SER A 28 6.27 9.86 10.66
CA SER A 28 7.69 9.75 10.28
C SER A 28 7.83 10.09 8.80
N PHE A 29 9.07 10.20 8.31
CA PHE A 29 9.34 10.39 6.87
C PHE A 29 9.36 9.08 6.08
N ASP A 30 8.88 7.98 6.67
CA ASP A 30 8.79 6.71 5.96
C ASP A 30 7.81 6.83 4.79
N ASN A 31 8.19 6.28 3.65
CA ASN A 31 7.41 6.32 2.42
C ASN A 31 7.48 4.95 1.72
N PRO A 32 6.77 4.75 0.59
CA PRO A 32 6.82 3.46 -0.10
C PRO A 32 8.22 3.02 -0.55
N GLU A 33 9.18 3.94 -0.72
CA GLU A 33 10.58 3.63 -1.08
C GLU A 33 11.46 3.34 0.15
N SER A 34 10.97 3.59 1.37
CA SER A 34 11.68 3.21 2.59
C SER A 34 11.92 1.70 2.64
N PRO A 35 12.99 1.22 3.32
CA PRO A 35 13.31 -0.20 3.39
C PRO A 35 12.14 -1.09 3.85
N THR A 36 11.29 -0.55 4.74
CA THR A 36 10.13 -1.26 5.31
C THR A 36 8.81 -0.94 4.61
N GLY A 37 8.81 -0.04 3.63
CA GLY A 37 7.63 0.46 2.91
C GLY A 37 6.65 1.25 3.78
N LEU A 38 5.44 1.46 3.25
CA LEU A 38 4.37 2.21 3.89
C LEU A 38 3.11 1.33 4.03
N TYR A 39 2.43 1.42 5.17
CA TYR A 39 1.21 0.66 5.47
C TYR A 39 0.01 1.61 5.47
N VAL A 40 -0.89 1.46 4.52
CA VAL A 40 -2.09 2.31 4.41
C VAL A 40 -3.31 1.56 4.95
N SER A 41 -3.97 2.14 5.96
CA SER A 41 -5.20 1.59 6.53
C SER A 41 -6.32 1.53 5.49
N LEU A 42 -6.95 0.36 5.33
CA LEU A 42 -8.11 0.19 4.44
C LEU A 42 -9.42 0.73 5.02
N ALA A 43 -9.42 1.17 6.29
CA ALA A 43 -10.60 1.72 6.96
C ALA A 43 -10.59 3.25 7.08
N THR A 44 -9.39 3.84 7.16
CA THR A 44 -9.15 5.28 7.40
C THR A 44 -8.24 5.95 6.38
N PHE A 45 -7.62 5.17 5.49
CA PHE A 45 -6.73 5.65 4.42
C PHE A 45 -5.49 6.43 4.92
N ILE A 46 -5.10 6.23 6.18
CA ILE A 46 -3.89 6.79 6.78
C ILE A 46 -2.68 5.90 6.47
N GLY A 47 -1.59 6.50 6.02
CA GLY A 47 -0.29 5.86 5.82
C GLY A 47 0.58 5.87 7.07
N LEU A 48 1.18 4.73 7.38
CA LEU A 48 2.01 4.51 8.57
C LEU A 48 3.29 3.76 8.20
N GLY A 49 4.41 4.16 8.79
CA GLY A 49 5.65 3.42 8.78
C GLY A 49 5.57 2.17 9.66
N ARG A 50 6.56 1.27 9.51
CA ARG A 50 6.60 -0.02 10.21
C ARG A 50 6.57 0.12 11.73
N ASP A 51 7.18 1.16 12.27
CA ASP A 51 7.29 1.37 13.72
C ASP A 51 5.97 1.88 14.35
N HIS A 52 5.05 2.39 13.53
CA HIS A 52 3.80 2.98 13.99
C HIS A 52 2.56 2.13 13.68
N VAL A 53 2.64 1.22 12.71
CA VAL A 53 1.50 0.41 12.25
C VAL A 53 0.94 -0.49 13.36
N GLU A 54 1.79 -1.13 14.15
CA GLU A 54 1.33 -2.07 15.19
C GLU A 54 0.57 -1.35 16.30
N LYS A 55 1.07 -0.19 16.74
CA LYS A 55 0.39 0.64 17.73
C LYS A 55 -0.96 1.13 17.22
N TYR A 56 -1.03 1.54 15.95
CA TYR A 56 -2.28 1.99 15.35
C TYR A 56 -3.28 0.84 15.18
N ALA A 57 -2.82 -0.35 14.78
CA ALA A 57 -3.65 -1.55 14.63
C ALA A 57 -4.34 -1.94 15.93
N LYS A 58 -3.66 -1.82 17.08
CA LYS A 58 -4.25 -2.11 18.41
C LYS A 58 -5.43 -1.19 18.75
N THR A 59 -5.43 0.05 18.25
CA THR A 59 -6.48 1.03 18.54
C THR A 59 -7.63 0.97 17.54
N TYR A 60 -7.32 0.77 16.25
CA TYR A 60 -8.29 0.92 15.17
C TYR A 60 -8.64 -0.38 14.43
N ASP A 61 -8.00 -1.50 14.80
CA ASP A 61 -8.25 -2.85 14.29
C ASP A 61 -8.41 -2.90 12.77
N ALA A 62 -7.38 -2.41 12.07
CA ALA A 62 -7.43 -2.14 10.64
C ALA A 62 -6.62 -3.16 9.84
N LEU A 63 -7.19 -3.62 8.72
CA LEU A 63 -6.42 -4.21 7.64
C LEU A 63 -5.62 -3.11 6.95
N PHE A 64 -4.36 -3.40 6.58
CA PHE A 64 -3.48 -2.47 5.92
C PHE A 64 -3.05 -2.97 4.54
N LEU A 65 -3.00 -2.06 3.58
CA LEU A 65 -2.29 -2.24 2.32
C LEU A 65 -0.82 -1.90 2.52
N HIS A 66 0.07 -2.86 2.32
CA HIS A 66 1.51 -2.62 2.35
C HIS A 66 2.01 -2.18 0.97
N LEU A 67 2.44 -0.93 0.86
CA LEU A 67 3.02 -0.33 -0.33
C LEU A 67 4.55 -0.33 -0.20
N LYS A 68 5.22 -1.05 -1.09
CA LYS A 68 6.68 -1.03 -1.23
C LYS A 68 7.04 -0.76 -2.69
N ARG A 69 7.89 0.23 -2.93
CA ARG A 69 8.41 0.62 -4.24
C ARG A 69 9.90 0.34 -4.26
N GLU A 70 10.33 -0.48 -5.20
CA GLU A 70 11.74 -0.77 -5.42
C GLU A 70 12.16 -0.16 -6.76
N LYS A 71 13.26 0.59 -6.76
CA LYS A 71 13.84 1.17 -7.97
C LYS A 71 14.79 0.16 -8.60
N PHE A 72 14.58 -0.12 -9.88
CA PHE A 72 15.47 -0.95 -10.67
C PHE A 72 16.06 -0.12 -11.80
N GLU A 73 17.35 -0.29 -12.05
CA GLU A 73 18.02 0.31 -13.21
C GLU A 73 17.38 -0.25 -14.48
N VAL A 74 16.68 0.61 -15.23
CA VAL A 74 16.02 0.20 -16.47
C VAL A 74 17.09 0.15 -17.56
N SER A 75 17.46 -1.04 -18.00
CA SER A 75 18.32 -1.17 -19.18
C SER A 75 17.64 -0.51 -20.39
N LYS A 76 18.41 0.10 -21.32
CA LYS A 76 17.85 0.78 -22.51
C LYS A 76 16.86 -0.08 -23.31
N ARG A 77 17.03 -1.41 -23.28
CA ARG A 77 16.14 -2.39 -23.94
C ARG A 77 14.79 -2.55 -23.24
N GLN A 78 14.73 -2.36 -21.91
CA GLN A 78 13.50 -2.44 -21.11
C GLN A 78 12.65 -1.17 -21.18
N ILE A 79 13.24 0.01 -21.38
CA ILE A 79 12.47 1.27 -21.51
C ILE A 79 11.47 1.19 -22.68
N LEU A 80 11.87 0.60 -23.81
CA LEU A 80 10.99 0.42 -24.98
C LEU A 80 9.77 -0.48 -24.70
N ILE A 81 9.92 -1.42 -23.75
CA ILE A 81 8.86 -2.38 -23.39
C ILE A 81 7.97 -1.79 -22.30
N TYR A 82 8.55 -1.22 -21.24
CA TYR A 82 7.81 -0.67 -20.10
C TYR A 82 7.19 0.70 -20.37
N GLY A 83 7.77 1.53 -21.24
CA GLY A 83 7.19 2.82 -21.66
C GLY A 83 5.82 2.70 -22.34
N THR A 84 5.55 1.55 -22.98
CA THR A 84 4.24 1.22 -23.55
C THR A 84 3.27 0.65 -22.49
N LEU A 85 3.79 0.04 -21.42
CA LEU A 85 3.01 -0.63 -20.37
C LEU A 85 2.66 0.27 -19.17
N VAL A 86 3.33 1.40 -18.95
CA VAL A 86 3.03 2.32 -17.82
C VAL A 86 1.67 3.04 -17.94
N ASN A 87 0.98 2.96 -19.08
CA ASN A 87 -0.44 3.35 -19.18
C ASN A 87 -1.42 2.29 -18.63
N LYS A 88 -0.92 1.17 -18.09
CA LYS A 88 -1.74 0.19 -17.39
C LYS A 88 -1.53 0.35 -15.89
N VAL A 89 -2.46 1.07 -15.26
CA VAL A 89 -2.59 1.14 -13.80
C VAL A 89 -2.59 -0.29 -13.25
N HIS A 90 -1.46 -0.69 -12.67
CA HIS A 90 -1.30 -1.96 -11.99
C HIS A 90 -2.06 -1.87 -10.65
N ILE A 91 -3.38 -2.07 -10.71
CA ILE A 91 -4.13 -2.56 -9.56
C ILE A 91 -3.59 -3.98 -9.33
N MET A 92 -2.66 -4.10 -8.39
CA MET A 92 -2.05 -5.37 -8.03
C MET A 92 -3.14 -6.22 -7.34
N TYR A 93 -3.87 -6.98 -8.15
CA TYR A 93 -4.64 -8.13 -7.68
C TYR A 93 -3.64 -9.05 -7.00
N ILE A 94 -3.78 -9.23 -5.69
CA ILE A 94 -3.12 -10.31 -4.96
C ILE A 94 -3.83 -11.60 -5.41
N SER A 95 -3.41 -12.14 -6.55
CA SER A 95 -3.61 -13.55 -6.83
C SER A 95 -2.49 -14.29 -6.10
N GLN A 96 -2.91 -15.15 -5.18
CA GLN A 96 -2.09 -16.19 -4.60
C GLN A 96 -1.31 -16.95 -5.69
N SER A 97 -0.06 -17.31 -5.37
CA SER A 97 0.64 -18.48 -5.89
C SER A 97 1.48 -18.96 -4.70
N LEU A 98 1.18 -20.14 -4.12
CA LEU A 98 1.71 -21.45 -4.54
C LEU A 98 3.23 -21.43 -4.58
#